data_AF-D8MB59-F1
#
_entry.id   AF-D8MB59-F1
#
_cell.length_a   1.000
_cell.length_b   1.000
_cell.length_c   1.000
_cell.angle_alpha   90.00
_cell.angle_beta   90.00
_cell.angle_gamma   90.00
#
_symmetry.space_group_name_H-M   'P 1'
#
loop_
_entity.id
_entity.type
_entity.pdbx_description
1 polymer ?
#
loop_
_entity_poly.entity_id
_entity_poly.type
_entity_poly.pdbx_seq_one_letter_code
_entity_poly.pdbx_strand_id
1 'polypeptide(L)'
;MFHDETSKGSEVGIREIIWSQAFDFSHFYFQFDFQIDKLYEPILEVENLHVTIAGKEVLKGINLTINEGETHILFGPNGSGKSTLIKTIMGLSDCIVTEGSIRFLGQDITNTSISDRSTMGIGMLFQSPPEIEGLPVNRLVSTAFSDNSEECSFFVEFSPLDIQKVSEITTMSNLVSRDLNVGFSGGERKRCEAFQLLLQKPLLSMLDEPESGVDLESVRVLGKALSSLQNQPINGRRSATIIITHTGSILEFMHGTIAHVVMEGRIACTGNEYVFFRIIQSEGFE
;
A
#
# COMPACT_ATOMS: atom_id res chain seq x y z
N MET A 1 72.95 43.38 24.79
CA MET A 1 74.03 42.38 24.72
C MET A 1 73.35 41.05 24.42
N PHE A 2 73.63 40.50 23.22
CA PHE A 2 73.30 39.14 22.70
C PHE A 2 71.80 38.81 22.47
N HIS A 3 71.33 38.66 21.21
CA HIS A 3 71.34 37.45 20.31
C HIS A 3 70.57 36.26 20.92
N ASP A 4 69.74 35.45 20.25
CA ASP A 4 69.43 35.23 18.83
C ASP A 4 68.16 34.35 18.68
N GLU A 5 67.65 34.37 17.45
CA GLU A 5 66.80 33.45 16.65
C GLU A 5 66.22 32.09 17.12
N THR A 6 65.23 31.66 16.31
CA THR A 6 64.56 30.34 16.10
C THR A 6 63.23 30.16 16.84
N SER A 7 62.08 29.82 16.23
CA SER A 7 61.80 29.12 14.98
C SER A 7 60.51 29.63 14.30
N LYS A 8 60.62 30.02 13.02
CA LYS A 8 59.52 30.01 12.04
C LYS A 8 59.31 28.57 11.57
N GLY A 9 58.08 28.08 11.59
CA GLY A 9 57.69 26.86 10.87
C GLY A 9 56.31 26.35 11.25
N SER A 10 55.51 26.04 10.22
CA SER A 10 54.34 25.14 10.23
C SER A 10 52.91 25.69 10.45
N GLU A 11 52.50 26.79 9.78
CA GLU A 11 51.06 27.08 9.59
C GLU A 11 50.60 27.20 8.13
N VAL A 12 51.51 27.13 7.15
CA VAL A 12 51.16 27.28 5.72
C VAL A 12 50.81 25.95 5.03
N GLY A 13 51.04 24.80 5.68
CA GLY A 13 50.85 23.48 5.07
C GLY A 13 49.44 22.87 5.15
N ILE A 14 48.56 23.33 6.03
CA ILE A 14 47.26 22.66 6.27
C ILE A 14 46.15 23.26 5.40
N ARG A 15 46.21 24.56 5.08
CA ARG A 15 45.20 25.21 4.23
C ARG A 15 45.28 24.79 2.77
N GLU A 16 46.46 24.57 2.20
CA GLU A 16 46.57 24.15 0.79
C GLU A 16 46.20 22.68 0.56
N ILE A 17 46.42 21.80 1.56
CA ILE A 17 46.03 20.38 1.46
C ILE A 17 44.51 20.20 1.47
N ILE A 18 43.78 21.07 2.18
CA ILE A 18 42.31 21.03 2.24
C ILE A 18 41.68 21.49 0.92
N TRP A 19 42.34 22.37 0.15
CA TRP A 19 41.83 22.85 -1.15
C TRP A 19 42.23 21.96 -2.33
N SER A 20 43.28 21.13 -2.23
CA SER A 20 43.66 20.19 -3.31
C SER A 20 42.88 18.86 -3.27
N GLN A 21 42.13 18.59 -2.21
CA GLN A 21 41.22 17.44 -2.09
C GLN A 21 39.75 17.79 -2.34
N ALA A 22 39.45 18.99 -2.83
CA ALA A 22 38.17 19.33 -3.44
C ALA A 22 38.02 18.66 -4.82
N PHE A 23 38.21 17.34 -4.86
CA PHE A 23 37.84 16.48 -5.98
C PHE A 23 36.32 16.27 -5.89
N ASP A 24 35.60 16.90 -6.82
CA ASP A 24 34.23 16.60 -7.24
C ASP A 24 33.21 16.24 -6.14
N PHE A 25 33.05 17.13 -5.16
CA PHE A 25 31.96 17.01 -4.17
C PHE A 25 30.58 17.32 -4.78
N SER A 26 30.51 17.97 -5.94
CA SER A 26 29.24 18.22 -6.65
C SER A 26 28.51 16.93 -6.97
N HIS A 27 29.20 15.92 -7.50
CA HIS A 27 28.60 14.62 -7.76
C HIS A 27 28.20 13.90 -6.47
N PHE A 28 29.02 13.99 -5.42
CA PHE A 28 28.76 13.31 -4.15
C PHE A 28 27.53 13.88 -3.42
N TYR A 29 27.39 15.21 -3.35
CA TYR A 29 26.18 15.85 -2.79
C TYR A 29 24.93 15.54 -3.63
N PHE A 30 25.03 15.58 -4.96
CA PHE A 30 23.92 15.24 -5.84
C PHE A 30 23.48 13.78 -5.68
N GLN A 31 24.45 12.87 -5.48
CA GLN A 31 24.19 11.45 -5.27
C GLN A 31 23.65 11.14 -3.86
N PHE A 32 24.05 11.93 -2.85
CA PHE A 32 23.54 11.84 -1.48
C PHE A 32 22.12 12.41 -1.37
N ASP A 33 21.83 13.57 -1.99
CA ASP A 33 20.48 14.14 -2.09
C ASP A 33 19.55 13.19 -2.87
N PHE A 34 20.00 12.62 -3.99
CA PHE A 34 19.22 11.62 -4.74
C PHE A 34 18.92 10.34 -3.94
N GLN A 35 19.80 9.96 -3.00
CA GLN A 35 19.54 8.85 -2.08
C GLN A 35 18.61 9.25 -0.92
N ILE A 36 18.68 10.50 -0.44
CA ILE A 36 17.78 11.02 0.60
C ILE A 36 16.37 11.22 0.06
N ASP A 37 16.20 11.76 -1.16
CA ASP A 37 14.89 11.90 -1.79
C ASP A 37 14.21 10.52 -1.95
N LYS A 38 14.98 9.48 -2.31
CA LYS A 38 14.48 8.09 -2.33
C LYS A 38 14.08 7.53 -0.96
N LEU A 39 14.65 8.04 0.13
CA LEU A 39 14.36 7.63 1.51
C LEU A 39 13.09 8.30 2.07
N TYR A 40 12.60 9.37 1.44
CA TYR A 40 11.41 10.12 1.89
C TYR A 40 10.27 10.19 0.87
N GLU A 41 10.46 9.62 -0.33
CA GLU A 41 9.41 9.57 -1.34
C GLU A 41 8.22 8.72 -0.85
N PRO A 42 6.99 9.29 -0.78
CA PRO A 42 5.83 8.54 -0.35
C PRO A 42 5.54 7.35 -1.27
N ILE A 43 4.94 6.30 -0.70
CA ILE A 43 4.45 5.17 -1.49
C ILE A 43 3.34 5.62 -2.43
N LEU A 44 2.41 6.44 -1.94
CA LEU A 44 1.28 6.96 -2.71
C LEU A 44 1.08 8.44 -2.43
N GLU A 45 0.86 9.21 -3.49
CA GLU A 45 0.40 10.58 -3.42
C GLU A 45 -0.84 10.76 -4.31
N VAL A 46 -1.90 11.29 -3.74
CA VAL A 46 -3.13 11.65 -4.41
C VAL A 46 -3.30 13.15 -4.24
N GLU A 47 -3.35 13.87 -5.35
CA GLU A 47 -3.41 15.33 -5.36
C GLU A 47 -4.68 15.83 -6.05
N ASN A 48 -5.47 16.61 -5.33
CA ASN A 48 -6.72 17.23 -5.78
C ASN A 48 -7.61 16.31 -6.64
N LEU A 49 -7.81 15.07 -6.20
CA LEU A 49 -8.47 14.04 -7.01
C LEU A 49 -9.98 14.25 -7.05
N HIS A 50 -10.50 14.47 -8.26
CA HIS A 50 -11.94 14.47 -8.57
C HIS A 50 -12.29 13.27 -9.44
N VAL A 51 -13.38 12.59 -9.09
CA VAL A 51 -13.79 11.35 -9.77
C VAL A 51 -15.28 11.33 -9.98
N THR A 52 -15.68 10.91 -11.17
CA THR A 52 -17.08 10.60 -11.50
C THR A 52 -17.29 9.10 -11.70
N ILE A 53 -18.45 8.61 -11.27
CA ILE A 53 -18.94 7.25 -11.58
C ILE A 53 -20.30 7.42 -12.23
N ALA A 54 -20.47 6.84 -13.43
CA ALA A 54 -21.71 6.95 -14.21
C ALA A 54 -22.22 8.41 -14.35
N GLY A 55 -21.29 9.36 -14.54
CA GLY A 55 -21.58 10.79 -14.72
C GLY A 55 -21.90 11.57 -13.43
N LYS A 56 -21.91 10.92 -12.26
CA LYS A 56 -22.07 11.59 -10.96
C LYS A 56 -20.70 11.80 -10.32
N GLU A 57 -20.40 13.02 -9.90
CA GLU A 57 -19.20 13.33 -9.11
C GLU A 57 -19.31 12.69 -7.71
N VAL A 58 -18.30 11.88 -7.36
CA VAL A 58 -18.22 11.15 -6.09
C VAL A 58 -17.06 11.65 -5.24
N LEU A 59 -15.87 11.84 -5.84
CA LEU A 59 -14.72 12.46 -5.16
C LEU A 59 -14.60 13.91 -5.62
N LYS A 60 -14.35 14.81 -4.67
CA LYS A 60 -14.44 16.27 -4.87
C LYS A 60 -13.17 16.99 -4.39
N GLY A 61 -12.00 16.52 -4.79
CA GLY A 61 -10.70 17.09 -4.42
C GLY A 61 -10.09 16.39 -3.21
N ILE A 62 -9.86 15.08 -3.32
CA ILE A 62 -9.15 14.31 -2.29
C ILE A 62 -7.65 14.60 -2.38
N ASN A 63 -7.02 14.87 -1.23
CA ASN A 63 -5.57 14.88 -1.08
C ASN A 63 -5.19 13.81 -0.06
N LEU A 64 -4.28 12.90 -0.41
CA LEU A 64 -3.85 11.80 0.46
C LEU A 64 -2.39 11.46 0.16
N THR A 65 -1.56 11.40 1.19
CA THR A 65 -0.17 10.94 1.11
C THR A 65 0.00 9.76 2.04
N ILE A 66 0.64 8.69 1.56
CA ILE A 66 0.93 7.47 2.32
C ILE A 66 2.42 7.18 2.22
N ASN A 67 3.08 7.16 3.37
CA ASN A 67 4.51 6.87 3.46
C ASN A 67 4.78 5.39 3.68
N GLU A 68 6.06 5.05 3.63
CA GLU A 68 6.56 3.71 3.83
C GLU A 68 6.15 3.14 5.20
N GLY A 69 5.60 1.93 5.23
CA GLY A 69 5.18 1.24 6.46
C GLY A 69 3.89 1.78 7.11
N GLU A 70 3.26 2.83 6.56
CA GLU A 70 2.06 3.42 7.15
C GLU A 70 0.81 2.57 6.85
N THR A 71 -0.08 2.47 7.83
CA THR A 71 -1.44 1.97 7.64
C THR A 71 -2.44 3.10 7.82
N HIS A 72 -3.22 3.37 6.77
CA HIS A 72 -4.22 4.43 6.73
C HIS A 72 -5.61 3.82 6.85
N ILE A 73 -6.38 4.28 7.84
CA ILE A 73 -7.77 3.85 8.02
C ILE A 73 -8.69 4.92 7.43
N LEU A 74 -9.60 4.50 6.54
CA LEU A 74 -10.61 5.37 5.98
C LEU A 74 -11.95 5.10 6.66
N PHE A 75 -12.37 6.04 7.49
CA PHE A 75 -13.70 6.09 8.07
C PHE A 75 -14.61 7.01 7.28
N GLY A 76 -15.93 6.92 7.52
CA GLY A 76 -16.93 7.80 6.90
C GLY A 76 -18.24 7.07 6.64
N PRO A 77 -19.36 7.80 6.44
CA PRO A 77 -20.65 7.18 6.16
C PRO A 77 -20.69 6.44 4.81
N ASN A 78 -21.71 5.60 4.62
CA ASN A 78 -21.92 4.91 3.34
C ASN A 78 -22.11 5.93 2.21
N GLY A 79 -21.49 5.66 1.06
CA GLY A 79 -21.54 6.57 -0.09
C GLY A 79 -20.68 7.83 0.02
N SER A 80 -19.83 7.95 1.06
CA SER A 80 -18.93 9.10 1.19
C SER A 80 -17.76 9.15 0.20
N GLY A 81 -17.50 8.05 -0.52
CA GLY A 81 -16.45 7.95 -1.53
C GLY A 81 -15.25 7.07 -1.17
N LYS A 82 -15.21 6.44 0.02
CA LYS A 82 -14.08 5.59 0.47
C LYS A 82 -13.71 4.49 -0.53
N SER A 83 -14.67 3.62 -0.88
CA SER A 83 -14.44 2.54 -1.84
C SER A 83 -14.14 3.09 -3.25
N THR A 84 -14.73 4.23 -3.63
CA THR A 84 -14.40 4.91 -4.88
C THR A 84 -12.94 5.35 -4.91
N LEU A 85 -12.41 5.91 -3.82
CA LEU A 85 -11.02 6.35 -3.74
C LEU A 85 -10.05 5.19 -4.03
N ILE A 86 -10.18 4.06 -3.33
CA ILE A 86 -9.27 2.92 -3.54
C ILE A 86 -9.50 2.24 -4.90
N LYS A 87 -10.72 2.23 -5.42
CA LYS A 87 -11.02 1.72 -6.78
C LYS A 87 -10.37 2.60 -7.86
N THR A 88 -10.38 3.92 -7.68
CA THR A 88 -9.68 4.85 -8.59
C THR A 88 -8.16 4.68 -8.49
N ILE A 89 -7.61 4.50 -7.29
CA ILE A 89 -6.16 4.23 -7.10
C ILE A 89 -5.77 2.92 -7.79
N MET A 90 -6.62 1.88 -7.74
CA MET A 90 -6.39 0.62 -8.45
C MET A 90 -6.59 0.75 -9.98
N GLY A 91 -7.27 1.81 -10.45
CA GLY A 91 -7.50 2.06 -11.88
C GLY A 91 -8.68 1.28 -12.46
N LEU A 92 -9.75 1.08 -11.68
CA LEU A 92 -10.98 0.48 -12.19
C LEU A 92 -11.65 1.41 -13.22
N SER A 93 -12.10 0.83 -14.34
CA SER A 93 -12.55 1.57 -15.53
C SER A 93 -13.87 2.33 -15.36
N ASP A 94 -14.67 2.01 -14.36
CA ASP A 94 -15.91 2.71 -14.04
C ASP A 94 -15.68 4.02 -13.25
N CYS A 95 -14.46 4.23 -12.74
CA CYS A 95 -14.03 5.41 -12.02
C CYS A 95 -13.27 6.37 -12.96
N ILE A 96 -13.92 7.47 -13.36
CA ILE A 96 -13.34 8.43 -14.31
C ILE A 96 -12.74 9.60 -13.53
N VAL A 97 -11.41 9.74 -13.58
CA VAL A 97 -10.70 10.91 -13.03
C VAL A 97 -10.99 12.13 -13.91
N THR A 98 -11.53 13.19 -13.33
CA THR A 98 -11.85 14.44 -14.03
C THR A 98 -10.84 15.56 -13.73
N GLU A 99 -10.20 15.51 -12.57
CA GLU A 99 -9.17 16.46 -12.13
C GLU A 99 -8.25 15.78 -11.11
N GLY A 100 -7.02 16.30 -10.98
CA GLY A 100 -6.02 15.80 -10.04
C GLY A 100 -5.12 14.73 -10.63
N SER A 101 -4.28 14.15 -9.76
CA SER A 101 -3.34 13.09 -10.15
C SER A 101 -3.14 12.07 -9.04
N ILE A 102 -2.65 10.89 -9.44
CA ILE A 102 -2.26 9.80 -8.55
C ILE A 102 -0.83 9.42 -8.92
N ARG A 103 0.08 9.50 -7.95
CA ARG A 103 1.47 9.06 -8.09
C ARG A 103 1.74 7.88 -7.17
N PHE A 104 2.47 6.91 -7.67
CA PHE A 104 2.95 5.76 -6.90
C PHE A 104 4.47 5.68 -7.05
N LEU A 105 5.19 5.79 -5.93
CA LEU A 105 6.65 5.92 -5.91
C LEU A 105 7.14 7.02 -6.88
N GLY A 106 6.54 8.21 -6.78
CA GLY A 106 6.84 9.37 -7.62
C GLY A 106 6.32 9.31 -9.07
N GLN A 107 6.00 8.12 -9.58
CA GLN A 107 5.51 7.92 -10.94
C GLN A 107 4.01 8.22 -11.03
N ASP A 108 3.61 9.11 -11.94
CA ASP A 108 2.20 9.33 -12.25
C ASP A 108 1.57 8.05 -12.84
N ILE A 109 0.54 7.55 -12.17
CA ILE A 109 -0.22 6.37 -12.56
C ILE A 109 -1.66 6.69 -12.92
N THR A 110 -2.06 7.96 -13.01
CA THR A 110 -3.46 8.39 -13.18
C THR A 110 -4.15 7.71 -14.36
N ASN A 111 -3.43 7.55 -15.47
CA ASN A 111 -3.92 6.92 -16.70
C ASN A 111 -3.34 5.52 -16.96
N THR A 112 -2.64 4.94 -15.99
CA THR A 112 -2.01 3.62 -16.09
C THR A 112 -3.06 2.52 -15.90
N SER A 113 -2.91 1.41 -16.63
CA SER A 113 -3.86 0.29 -16.58
C SER A 113 -3.84 -0.44 -15.23
N ILE A 114 -4.93 -1.13 -14.89
CA ILE A 114 -5.01 -1.96 -13.67
C ILE A 114 -3.93 -3.06 -13.63
N SER A 115 -3.59 -3.63 -14.79
CA SER A 115 -2.56 -4.69 -14.90
C SER A 115 -1.17 -4.14 -14.58
N ASP A 116 -0.84 -2.96 -15.12
CA ASP A 116 0.44 -2.32 -14.88
C ASP A 116 0.55 -1.88 -13.42
N ARG A 117 -0.51 -1.30 -12.84
CA ARG A 117 -0.56 -0.94 -11.41
C ARG A 117 -0.39 -2.16 -10.50
N SER A 118 -1.03 -3.28 -10.84
CA SER A 118 -0.84 -4.56 -10.15
C SER A 118 0.61 -5.02 -10.21
N THR A 119 1.24 -4.91 -11.39
CA THR A 119 2.64 -5.25 -11.63
C THR A 119 3.60 -4.32 -10.90
N MET A 120 3.25 -3.04 -10.73
CA MET A 120 4.02 -2.08 -9.92
C MET A 120 3.96 -2.37 -8.41
N GLY A 121 3.11 -3.30 -7.97
CA GLY A 121 3.00 -3.69 -6.56
C GLY A 121 1.81 -3.06 -5.82
N ILE A 122 0.75 -2.67 -6.52
CA ILE A 122 -0.51 -2.25 -5.91
C ILE A 122 -1.48 -3.45 -5.90
N GLY A 123 -1.99 -3.80 -4.72
CA GLY A 123 -2.94 -4.91 -4.54
C GLY A 123 -4.21 -4.45 -3.82
N MET A 124 -5.35 -5.08 -4.14
CA MET A 124 -6.64 -4.75 -3.56
C MET A 124 -7.46 -6.00 -3.25
N LEU A 125 -8.19 -6.01 -2.12
CA LEU A 125 -9.28 -6.98 -1.89
C LEU A 125 -10.55 -6.51 -2.60
N PHE A 126 -11.14 -7.39 -3.41
CA PHE A 126 -12.38 -7.09 -4.13
C PHE A 126 -13.61 -7.32 -3.24
N GLN A 127 -14.60 -6.44 -3.29
CA GLN A 127 -15.84 -6.62 -2.51
C GLN A 127 -16.65 -7.86 -2.94
N SER A 128 -16.57 -8.28 -4.22
CA SER A 128 -17.33 -9.43 -4.74
C SER A 128 -16.59 -10.09 -5.90
N PRO A 129 -15.72 -11.09 -5.65
CA PRO A 129 -15.00 -11.80 -6.69
C PRO A 129 -15.95 -12.74 -7.45
N PRO A 130 -15.74 -12.94 -8.76
CA PRO A 130 -16.58 -13.81 -9.57
C PRO A 130 -16.38 -15.30 -9.21
N GLU A 131 -17.39 -16.10 -9.51
CA GLU A 131 -17.29 -17.57 -9.52
C GLU A 131 -16.90 -18.03 -10.92
N ILE A 132 -15.90 -18.91 -11.02
CA ILE A 132 -15.40 -19.41 -12.30
C ILE A 132 -15.27 -20.93 -12.25
N GLU A 133 -16.21 -21.62 -12.88
CA GLU A 133 -16.17 -23.08 -13.05
C GLU A 133 -15.04 -23.51 -13.98
N GLY A 134 -14.41 -24.65 -13.67
CA GLY A 134 -13.31 -25.21 -14.45
C GLY A 134 -11.96 -24.50 -14.25
N LEU A 135 -11.88 -23.52 -13.34
CA LEU A 135 -10.64 -22.84 -12.97
C LEU A 135 -10.32 -23.08 -11.49
N PRO A 136 -9.55 -24.14 -11.17
CA PRO A 136 -9.08 -24.37 -9.82
C PRO A 136 -8.18 -23.23 -9.31
N VAL A 137 -8.30 -22.88 -8.02
CA VAL A 137 -7.54 -21.79 -7.39
C VAL A 137 -6.02 -22.00 -7.51
N ASN A 138 -5.53 -23.22 -7.29
CA ASN A 138 -4.12 -23.56 -7.41
C ASN A 138 -3.59 -23.35 -8.83
N ARG A 139 -4.41 -23.62 -9.85
CA ARG A 139 -4.06 -23.43 -11.26
C ARG A 139 -4.04 -21.94 -11.62
N LEU A 140 -5.00 -21.17 -11.12
CA LEU A 140 -5.00 -19.71 -11.26
C LEU A 140 -3.70 -19.13 -10.71
N VAL A 141 -3.40 -19.43 -9.44
CA VAL A 141 -2.19 -18.96 -8.75
C VAL A 141 -0.93 -19.42 -9.46
N SER A 142 -0.79 -20.71 -9.77
CA SER A 142 0.41 -21.21 -10.43
C SER A 142 0.66 -20.55 -11.77
N THR A 143 -0.40 -20.20 -12.52
CA THR A 143 -0.28 -19.53 -13.82
C THR A 143 0.06 -18.04 -13.66
N ALA A 144 -0.56 -17.36 -12.69
CA ALA A 144 -0.32 -15.94 -12.44
C ALA A 144 1.10 -15.66 -11.95
N PHE A 145 1.72 -16.59 -11.22
CA PHE A 145 3.07 -16.44 -10.67
C PHE A 145 4.13 -17.32 -11.35
N SER A 146 3.81 -18.03 -12.44
CA SER A 146 4.79 -18.81 -13.21
C SER A 146 5.65 -17.97 -14.16
N ASP A 147 5.21 -16.75 -14.47
CA ASP A 147 5.89 -15.89 -15.44
C ASP A 147 7.02 -15.11 -14.74
N ASN A 148 8.22 -15.67 -14.75
CA ASN A 148 9.44 -15.06 -14.21
C ASN A 148 10.07 -14.05 -15.19
N SER A 149 9.26 -13.34 -15.98
CA SER A 149 9.79 -12.39 -16.96
C SER A 149 10.39 -11.17 -16.23
N GLU A 150 11.57 -10.72 -16.68
CA GLU A 150 12.31 -9.59 -16.08
C GLU A 150 11.51 -8.27 -16.09
N GLU A 151 10.45 -8.17 -16.89
CA GLU A 151 9.55 -7.01 -16.96
C GLU A 151 8.70 -6.84 -15.68
N CYS A 152 8.52 -7.91 -14.90
CA CYS A 152 7.77 -7.95 -13.65
C CYS A 152 8.65 -7.65 -12.42
N SER A 153 9.50 -6.62 -12.50
CA SER A 153 10.56 -6.29 -11.52
C SER A 153 10.10 -6.06 -10.06
N PHE A 154 8.80 -5.92 -9.80
CA PHE A 154 8.24 -5.73 -8.46
C PHE A 154 7.65 -7.00 -7.84
N PHE A 155 7.41 -8.06 -8.62
CA PHE A 155 6.98 -9.33 -8.06
C PHE A 155 8.15 -9.99 -7.32
N VAL A 156 7.99 -10.19 -6.02
CA VAL A 156 8.97 -10.93 -5.20
C VAL A 156 9.06 -12.37 -5.72
N GLU A 157 10.29 -12.89 -5.89
CA GLU A 157 10.53 -14.28 -6.28
C GLU A 157 9.58 -15.23 -5.55
N PHE A 158 8.84 -16.01 -6.34
CA PHE A 158 7.75 -16.83 -5.85
C PHE A 158 8.20 -18.29 -5.71
N SER A 159 8.10 -18.85 -4.51
CA SER A 159 8.41 -20.25 -4.26
C SER A 159 7.13 -21.06 -4.00
N PRO A 160 7.09 -22.36 -4.37
CA PRO A 160 6.01 -23.25 -3.94
C PRO A 160 5.79 -23.29 -2.41
N LEU A 161 6.83 -22.96 -1.63
CA LEU A 161 6.75 -22.81 -0.18
C LEU A 161 5.90 -21.60 0.25
N ASP A 162 5.82 -20.54 -0.56
CA ASP A 162 4.95 -19.40 -0.31
C ASP A 162 3.47 -19.80 -0.43
N ILE A 163 3.10 -20.58 -1.47
CA ILE A 163 1.72 -21.12 -1.61
C ILE A 163 1.33 -21.90 -0.37
N GLN A 164 2.19 -22.81 0.09
CA GLN A 164 1.88 -23.63 1.25
C GLN A 164 1.69 -22.76 2.50
N LYS A 165 2.62 -21.86 2.80
CA LYS A 165 2.55 -20.97 3.97
C LYS A 165 1.30 -20.09 3.93
N VAL A 166 1.02 -19.44 2.81
CA VAL A 166 -0.14 -18.55 2.67
C VAL A 166 -1.44 -19.34 2.72
N SER A 167 -1.46 -20.57 2.18
CA SER A 167 -2.59 -21.48 2.26
C SER A 167 -2.89 -21.90 3.71
N GLU A 168 -1.86 -22.15 4.51
CA GLU A 168 -2.01 -22.51 5.92
C GLU A 168 -2.58 -21.33 6.74
N ILE A 169 -2.00 -20.13 6.62
CA ILE A 169 -2.47 -18.96 7.40
C ILE A 169 -3.88 -18.50 7.01
N THR A 170 -4.28 -18.68 5.75
CA THR A 170 -5.64 -18.37 5.28
C THR A 170 -6.59 -19.57 5.40
N THR A 171 -6.11 -20.72 5.87
CA THR A 171 -6.91 -21.96 6.00
C THR A 171 -7.53 -22.39 4.65
N MET A 172 -6.79 -22.19 3.55
CA MET A 172 -7.22 -22.49 2.18
C MET A 172 -6.79 -23.88 1.70
N SER A 173 -6.07 -24.67 2.51
CA SER A 173 -5.42 -25.92 2.08
C SER A 173 -6.38 -26.96 1.46
N ASN A 174 -7.65 -26.99 1.89
CA ASN A 174 -8.67 -27.89 1.34
C ASN A 174 -9.50 -27.26 0.20
N LEU A 175 -9.25 -26.00 -0.12
CA LEU A 175 -10.01 -25.20 -1.10
C LEU A 175 -9.19 -24.88 -2.34
N VAL A 176 -7.85 -24.90 -2.27
CA VAL A 176 -6.98 -24.57 -3.41
C VAL A 176 -7.20 -25.47 -4.64
N SER A 177 -7.67 -26.70 -4.47
CA SER A 177 -7.97 -27.60 -5.59
C SER A 177 -9.38 -27.46 -6.16
N ARG A 178 -10.24 -26.64 -5.53
CA ARG A 178 -11.61 -26.39 -6.00
C ARG A 178 -11.62 -25.25 -7.00
N ASP A 179 -12.68 -25.21 -7.80
CA ASP A 179 -12.97 -24.12 -8.73
C ASP A 179 -13.15 -22.79 -7.99
N LEU A 180 -12.67 -21.72 -8.61
CA LEU A 180 -12.58 -20.39 -8.01
C LEU A 180 -13.95 -19.90 -7.53
N ASN A 181 -14.07 -19.75 -6.21
CA ASN A 181 -15.26 -19.27 -5.49
C ASN A 181 -16.54 -20.11 -5.65
N VAL A 182 -16.50 -21.21 -6.42
CA VAL A 182 -17.69 -22.03 -6.69
C VAL A 182 -18.12 -22.79 -5.45
N GLY A 183 -19.32 -22.47 -4.95
CA GLY A 183 -19.88 -23.07 -3.74
C GLY A 183 -19.06 -22.76 -2.48
N PHE A 184 -18.30 -21.65 -2.47
CA PHE A 184 -17.65 -21.12 -1.28
C PHE A 184 -18.67 -20.30 -0.48
N SER A 185 -18.67 -20.50 0.85
CA SER A 185 -19.30 -19.60 1.82
C SER A 185 -18.69 -18.19 1.77
N GLY A 186 -19.36 -17.19 2.36
CA GLY A 186 -18.84 -15.81 2.40
C GLY A 186 -17.44 -15.72 3.01
N GLY A 187 -17.22 -16.41 4.13
CA GLY A 187 -15.89 -16.48 4.78
C GLY A 187 -14.83 -17.19 3.93
N GLU A 188 -15.19 -18.25 3.20
CA GLU A 188 -14.27 -18.92 2.26
C GLU A 188 -13.89 -18.03 1.08
N ARG A 189 -14.83 -17.26 0.52
CA ARG A 189 -14.54 -16.29 -0.55
C ARG A 189 -13.54 -15.23 -0.07
N LYS A 190 -13.76 -14.66 1.11
CA LYS A 190 -12.83 -13.68 1.69
C LYS A 190 -11.46 -14.26 2.00
N ARG A 191 -11.39 -15.50 2.50
CA ARG A 191 -10.12 -16.21 2.68
C ARG A 191 -9.41 -16.48 1.35
N CYS A 192 -10.16 -16.77 0.28
CA CYS A 192 -9.61 -16.94 -1.06
C CYS A 192 -9.08 -15.63 -1.67
N GLU A 193 -9.75 -14.50 -1.43
CA GLU A 193 -9.25 -13.16 -1.82
C GLU A 193 -7.97 -12.81 -1.06
N ALA A 194 -7.97 -12.98 0.27
CA ALA A 194 -6.79 -12.73 1.09
C ALA A 194 -5.61 -13.62 0.70
N PHE A 195 -5.87 -14.89 0.40
CA PHE A 195 -4.87 -15.82 -0.11
C PHE A 195 -4.21 -15.29 -1.39
N GLN A 196 -4.98 -14.80 -2.36
CA GLN A 196 -4.43 -14.23 -3.59
C GLN A 196 -3.62 -12.95 -3.34
N LEU A 197 -4.14 -12.03 -2.51
CA LEU A 197 -3.46 -10.78 -2.19
C LEU A 197 -2.14 -11.00 -1.44
N LEU A 198 -2.12 -11.94 -0.48
CA LEU A 198 -0.92 -12.29 0.28
C LEU A 198 0.16 -12.91 -0.61
N LEU A 199 -0.24 -13.68 -1.63
CA LEU A 199 0.69 -14.24 -2.61
C LEU A 199 1.29 -13.16 -3.53
N GLN A 200 0.53 -12.11 -3.84
CA GLN A 200 1.00 -10.97 -4.64
C GLN A 200 2.11 -10.18 -3.93
N LYS A 201 2.17 -10.20 -2.59
CA LYS A 201 3.14 -9.44 -1.78
C LYS A 201 3.24 -7.95 -2.20
N PRO A 202 2.11 -7.23 -2.30
CA PRO A 202 2.10 -5.87 -2.81
C PRO A 202 2.82 -4.90 -1.85
N LEU A 203 3.42 -3.86 -2.42
CA LEU A 203 3.99 -2.74 -1.67
C LEU A 203 2.90 -1.80 -1.13
N LEU A 204 1.76 -1.68 -1.82
CA LEU A 204 0.56 -1.01 -1.32
C LEU A 204 -0.63 -1.96 -1.36
N SER A 205 -1.19 -2.27 -0.18
CA SER A 205 -2.41 -3.08 -0.05
C SER A 205 -3.63 -2.20 0.22
N MET A 206 -4.76 -2.44 -0.44
CA MET A 206 -6.02 -1.73 -0.20
C MET A 206 -7.13 -2.72 0.17
N LEU A 207 -7.67 -2.60 1.37
CA LEU A 207 -8.64 -3.53 1.94
C LEU A 207 -9.99 -2.84 2.06
N ASP A 208 -10.96 -3.25 1.23
CA ASP A 208 -12.32 -2.71 1.24
C ASP A 208 -13.24 -3.63 2.07
N GLU A 209 -13.47 -3.26 3.33
CA GLU A 209 -14.33 -4.00 4.27
C GLU A 209 -14.02 -5.51 4.34
N PRO A 210 -12.78 -5.90 4.66
CA PRO A 210 -12.38 -7.30 4.67
C PRO A 210 -13.27 -8.17 5.58
N GLU A 211 -13.80 -7.60 6.67
CA GLU A 211 -14.63 -8.29 7.63
C GLU A 211 -16.14 -8.35 7.30
N SER A 212 -16.58 -7.73 6.20
CA SER A 212 -18.00 -7.63 5.86
C SER A 212 -18.60 -8.98 5.43
N GLY A 213 -19.75 -9.33 6.01
CA GLY A 213 -20.51 -10.53 5.63
C GLY A 213 -19.89 -11.87 6.07
N VAL A 214 -18.91 -11.85 6.98
CA VAL A 214 -18.25 -13.05 7.52
C VAL A 214 -18.50 -13.21 9.02
N ASP A 215 -18.43 -14.44 9.52
CA ASP A 215 -18.59 -14.73 10.95
C ASP A 215 -17.33 -14.35 11.76
N LEU A 216 -17.46 -14.28 13.08
CA LEU A 216 -16.37 -13.87 13.97
C LEU A 216 -15.13 -14.77 13.89
N GLU A 217 -15.29 -16.07 13.64
CA GLU A 217 -14.13 -16.97 13.49
C GLU A 217 -13.38 -16.65 12.20
N SER A 218 -14.12 -16.47 11.10
CA SER A 218 -13.57 -16.02 9.82
C SER A 218 -12.85 -14.67 9.93
N VAL A 219 -13.39 -13.69 10.67
CA VAL A 219 -12.73 -12.39 10.91
C VAL A 219 -11.38 -12.58 11.59
N ARG A 220 -11.28 -13.46 12.59
CA ARG A 220 -10.00 -13.72 13.29
C ARG A 220 -8.96 -14.35 12.37
N VAL A 221 -9.35 -15.33 11.56
CA VAL A 221 -8.45 -15.96 10.59
C VAL A 221 -7.96 -14.94 9.58
N LEU A 222 -8.90 -14.16 9.03
CA LEU A 222 -8.62 -13.13 8.03
C LEU A 222 -7.73 -12.03 8.57
N GLY A 223 -8.04 -11.48 9.75
CA GLY A 223 -7.25 -10.42 10.39
C GLY A 223 -5.82 -10.86 10.68
N LYS A 224 -5.63 -12.08 11.21
CA LYS A 224 -4.29 -12.64 11.40
C LYS A 224 -3.53 -12.77 10.09
N ALA A 225 -4.17 -13.29 9.04
CA ALA A 225 -3.51 -13.46 7.74
C ALA A 225 -3.15 -12.09 7.13
N LEU A 226 -4.10 -11.15 7.06
CA LEU A 226 -3.90 -9.83 6.48
C LEU A 226 -2.94 -8.94 7.27
N SER A 227 -2.80 -9.15 8.59
CA SER A 227 -1.81 -8.41 9.40
C SER A 227 -0.37 -8.57 8.88
N SER A 228 -0.07 -9.67 8.18
CA SER A 228 1.24 -9.87 7.55
C SER A 228 1.53 -8.93 6.37
N LEU A 229 0.51 -8.24 5.83
CA LEU A 229 0.68 -7.19 4.81
C LEU A 229 1.18 -5.88 5.40
N GLN A 230 1.08 -5.66 6.71
CA GLN A 230 1.50 -4.41 7.34
C GLN A 230 3.00 -4.39 7.55
N ASN A 231 3.67 -3.34 7.06
CA ASN A 231 5.07 -3.08 7.35
C ASN A 231 6.00 -4.27 7.00
N GLN A 232 5.61 -5.09 6.02
CA GLN A 232 6.44 -6.19 5.53
C GLN A 232 7.53 -5.63 4.61
N PRO A 233 8.77 -6.17 4.68
CA PRO A 233 9.84 -5.75 3.80
C PRO A 233 9.61 -6.29 2.38
N ILE A 234 9.43 -5.39 1.41
CA ILE A 234 9.25 -5.67 -0.02
C ILE A 234 10.26 -4.84 -0.79
N ASN A 235 11.20 -5.49 -1.48
CA ASN A 235 12.20 -4.85 -2.35
C ASN A 235 12.95 -3.67 -1.71
N GLY A 236 13.30 -3.79 -0.42
CA GLY A 236 14.03 -2.78 0.33
C GLY A 236 13.17 -1.68 0.97
N ARG A 237 11.84 -1.74 0.81
CA ARG A 237 10.86 -0.83 1.43
C ARG A 237 9.92 -1.59 2.38
N ARG A 238 9.24 -0.90 3.28
CA ARG A 238 8.12 -1.41 4.07
C ARG A 238 6.78 -1.15 3.37
N SER A 239 5.97 -2.18 3.20
CA SER A 239 4.65 -2.04 2.60
C SER A 239 3.73 -1.12 3.40
N ALA A 240 2.89 -0.39 2.67
CA ALA A 240 1.80 0.41 3.23
C ALA A 240 0.45 -0.29 3.01
N THR A 241 -0.54 0.12 3.79
CA THR A 241 -1.89 -0.44 3.72
C THR A 241 -2.96 0.65 3.87
N ILE A 242 -4.02 0.58 3.06
CA ILE A 242 -5.26 1.33 3.26
C ILE A 242 -6.34 0.36 3.70
N ILE A 243 -7.06 0.67 4.76
CA ILE A 243 -8.16 -0.15 5.27
C ILE A 243 -9.43 0.70 5.32
N ILE A 244 -10.48 0.24 4.66
CA ILE A 244 -11.84 0.70 4.86
C ILE A 244 -12.53 -0.32 5.76
N THR A 245 -13.09 0.12 6.87
CA THR A 245 -13.81 -0.74 7.82
C THR A 245 -15.03 -0.02 8.37
N HIS A 246 -16.11 -0.78 8.57
CA HIS A 246 -17.34 -0.28 9.19
C HIS A 246 -17.47 -0.69 10.65
N THR A 247 -17.07 -1.92 10.98
CA THR A 247 -17.24 -2.46 12.34
C THR A 247 -16.01 -2.20 13.22
N GLY A 248 -14.85 -2.00 12.59
CA GLY A 248 -13.56 -1.94 13.27
C GLY A 248 -13.06 -3.28 13.79
N SER A 249 -13.78 -4.39 13.60
CA SER A 249 -13.36 -5.70 14.11
C SER A 249 -12.00 -6.14 13.57
N ILE A 250 -11.66 -5.72 12.35
CA ILE A 250 -10.35 -5.99 11.74
C ILE A 250 -9.21 -5.23 12.43
N LEU A 251 -9.51 -4.10 13.09
CA LEU A 251 -8.52 -3.24 13.76
C LEU A 251 -7.97 -3.86 15.06
N GLU A 252 -8.60 -4.92 15.56
CA GLU A 252 -8.02 -5.77 16.62
C GLU A 252 -6.76 -6.51 16.15
N PHE A 253 -6.61 -6.71 14.84
CA PHE A 253 -5.50 -7.42 14.21
C PHE A 253 -4.60 -6.52 13.36
N MET A 254 -5.18 -5.45 12.79
CA MET A 254 -4.50 -4.55 11.88
C MET A 254 -4.58 -3.10 12.37
N HIS A 255 -3.52 -2.61 12.99
CA HIS A 255 -3.49 -1.27 13.56
C HIS A 255 -3.14 -0.21 12.54
N GLY A 256 -3.88 0.89 12.54
CA GLY A 256 -3.66 2.09 11.76
C GLY A 256 -2.61 3.00 12.38
N THR A 257 -1.72 3.52 11.54
CA THR A 257 -0.83 4.64 11.86
C THR A 257 -1.62 5.94 11.92
N ILE A 258 -2.56 6.10 11.01
CA ILE A 258 -3.33 7.32 10.80
C ILE A 258 -4.73 6.97 10.30
N ALA A 259 -5.71 7.79 10.65
CA ALA A 259 -7.08 7.65 10.20
C ALA A 259 -7.60 8.93 9.56
N HIS A 260 -8.44 8.77 8.55
CA HIS A 260 -9.09 9.84 7.81
C HIS A 260 -10.60 9.62 7.85
N VAL A 261 -11.37 10.71 8.06
CA VAL A 261 -12.82 10.67 7.92
C VAL A 261 -13.18 11.27 6.57
N VAL A 262 -13.76 10.45 5.70
CA VAL A 262 -14.22 10.84 4.37
C VAL A 262 -15.70 11.19 4.43
N MET A 263 -16.05 12.41 4.06
CA MET A 263 -17.43 12.92 4.00
C MET A 263 -17.65 13.68 2.70
N GLU A 264 -18.79 13.43 2.06
CA GLU A 264 -19.22 14.12 0.84
C GLU A 264 -18.17 14.16 -0.30
N GLY A 265 -17.31 13.15 -0.41
CA GLY A 265 -16.27 13.06 -1.42
C GLY A 265 -14.96 13.76 -1.07
N ARG A 266 -14.76 14.17 0.20
CA ARG A 266 -13.55 14.86 0.70
C ARG A 266 -13.05 14.22 1.98
N ILE A 267 -11.76 14.34 2.26
CA ILE A 267 -11.21 14.06 3.60
C ILE A 267 -11.53 15.27 4.47
N ALA A 268 -12.43 15.09 5.43
CA ALA A 268 -12.89 16.16 6.33
C ALA A 268 -11.88 16.40 7.47
N CYS A 269 -11.36 15.31 8.04
CA CYS A 269 -10.35 15.38 9.09
C CYS A 269 -9.43 14.15 9.05
N THR A 270 -8.24 14.31 9.65
CA THR A 270 -7.20 13.30 9.76
C THR A 270 -6.68 13.29 11.19
N GLY A 271 -6.39 12.11 11.74
CA GLY A 271 -5.97 12.00 13.13
C GLY A 271 -5.60 10.59 13.54
N ASN A 272 -5.54 10.37 14.85
CA ASN A 272 -5.24 9.07 15.42
C ASN A 272 -6.45 8.11 15.27
N GLU A 273 -6.18 6.90 14.77
CA GLU A 273 -7.20 5.86 14.57
C GLU A 273 -8.01 5.58 15.82
N TYR A 274 -7.37 5.28 16.96
CA TYR A 274 -8.07 4.88 18.17
C TYR A 274 -9.02 5.98 18.66
N VAL A 275 -8.58 7.24 18.61
CA VAL A 275 -9.41 8.39 19.00
C VAL A 275 -10.61 8.52 18.07
N PHE A 276 -10.40 8.49 16.75
CA PHE A 276 -11.48 8.61 15.77
C PHE A 276 -12.46 7.45 15.87
N PHE A 277 -11.96 6.22 15.95
CA PHE A 277 -12.80 5.03 16.09
C PHE A 277 -13.70 5.12 17.33
N ARG A 278 -13.15 5.56 18.48
CA ARG A 278 -13.92 5.76 19.71
C ARG A 278 -14.99 6.83 19.58
N ILE A 279 -14.67 7.98 18.98
CA ILE A 279 -15.64 9.07 18.74
C ILE A 279 -16.75 8.58 17.82
N ILE A 280 -16.40 7.92 16.71
CA ILE A 280 -17.37 7.40 15.74
C ILE A 280 -18.29 6.36 16.37
N GLN A 281 -17.76 5.50 17.25
CA GLN A 281 -18.59 4.52 17.97
C GLN A 281 -19.57 5.17 18.97
N SER A 282 -19.23 6.30 19.58
CA SER A 282 -20.08 6.97 20.56
C SER A 282 -21.04 7.99 19.98
N GLU A 283 -20.60 8.73 18.95
CA GLU A 283 -21.30 9.91 18.42
C GLU A 283 -21.75 9.71 16.97
N GLY A 284 -21.25 8.69 16.27
CA GLY A 284 -21.49 8.52 14.84
C GLY A 284 -20.61 9.44 13.98
N PHE A 285 -21.12 9.85 12.82
CA PHE A 285 -20.43 10.75 11.90
C PHE A 285 -20.99 12.19 11.92
N GLU A 286 -21.90 12.48 12.87
CA GLU A 286 -22.55 13.80 13.02
C GLU A 286 -21.72 14.77 13.87
#